data_AF-F3QXB2-F1
#
_entry.id   AF-F3QXB2-F1
#
_cell.length_a   1.000
_cell.length_b   1.000
_cell.length_c   1.000
_cell.angle_alpha   90.00
_cell.angle_beta   90.00
_cell.angle_gamma   90.00
#
_symmetry.space_group_name_H-M   'P 1'
#
loop_
_entity.id
_entity.type
_entity.pdbx_description
1 polymer ?
#
loop_
_entity_poly.entity_id
_entity_poly.type
_entity_poly.pdbx_seq_one_letter_code
_entity_poly.pdbx_strand_id
1 'polypeptide(L)' 'MVVCKKPDQGIYATGHQSFLQVPGTDEWYIVYHRFKFPDGITMGREAGYHREVCMDRVVFNEDGTIKQVIPSL' A
#
# COMPACT_ATOMS: atom_id res chain seq x y z
N MET A 1 8.36 -8.34 -1.28
CA MET A 1 7.64 -7.05 -1.43
C MET A 1 6.35 -7.16 -0.63
N VAL A 2 6.02 -6.19 0.23
CA VAL A 2 4.88 -6.33 1.16
C VAL A 2 3.57 -5.85 0.55
N VAL A 3 3.54 -4.67 -0.07
CA VAL A 3 2.40 -4.15 -0.84
C VAL A 3 2.73 -4.12 -2.34
N CYS A 4 1.77 -4.48 -3.19
CA CYS A 4 1.96 -4.50 -4.64
C CYS A 4 1.14 -3.44 -5.38
N LYS A 5 1.65 -2.99 -6.54
CA LYS A 5 0.84 -2.28 -7.54
C LYS A 5 -0.32 -3.16 -8.04
N LYS A 6 -1.40 -2.53 -8.50
CA LYS A 6 -2.54 -3.17 -9.15
C LYS A 6 -2.92 -2.41 -10.43
N PRO A 7 -2.12 -2.57 -11.51
CA PRO A 7 -2.22 -1.74 -12.71
C PRO A 7 -3.57 -1.84 -13.43
N ASP A 8 -4.20 -3.02 -13.39
CA ASP A 8 -5.55 -3.31 -13.89
C ASP A 8 -6.63 -2.46 -13.21
N GLN A 9 -6.34 -1.94 -12.01
CA GLN A 9 -7.23 -1.04 -11.27
C GLN A 9 -6.70 0.39 -11.18
N GLY A 10 -5.59 0.74 -11.85
CA GLY A 10 -5.04 2.10 -11.79
C GLY A 10 -4.18 2.39 -10.55
N ILE A 11 -3.80 1.38 -9.76
CA ILE A 11 -2.98 1.56 -8.55
C ILE A 11 -1.50 1.36 -8.89
N TYR A 12 -0.73 2.44 -8.77
CA TYR A 12 0.68 2.49 -9.13
C TYR A 12 1.56 3.06 -8.02
N ALA A 13 2.85 2.72 -8.06
CA ALA A 13 3.89 3.27 -7.19
C ALA A 13 3.56 3.16 -5.68
N THR A 14 3.01 2.02 -5.26
CA THR A 14 2.79 1.69 -3.85
C THR A 14 4.13 1.52 -3.13
N GLY A 15 4.41 2.29 -2.07
CA GLY A 15 5.67 2.14 -1.33
C GLY A 15 5.91 3.16 -0.23
N HIS A 16 7.18 3.20 0.22
CA HIS A 16 7.67 4.00 1.36
C HIS A 16 6.76 3.80 2.58
N GLN A 17 6.62 2.54 2.98
CA GLN A 17 5.65 2.15 3.98
C GLN A 17 6.17 2.25 5.41
N SER A 18 5.23 2.44 6.33
CA SER A 18 5.36 2.22 7.77
C SER A 18 4.38 1.12 8.21
N PHE A 19 4.59 0.57 9.40
CA PHE A 19 3.67 -0.40 10.00
C PHE A 19 3.10 0.16 11.30
N LEU A 20 1.83 -0.11 11.53
CA LEU A 20 1.08 0.25 12.73
C LEU A 20 0.53 -1.04 13.36
N GLN A 21 0.85 -1.29 14.62
CA GLN A 21 0.15 -2.27 15.43
C GLN A 21 -0.93 -1.55 16.23
N VAL A 22 -2.17 -2.06 16.22
CA VAL A 22 -3.21 -1.54 17.11
C VAL A 22 -2.82 -1.87 18.56
N PRO A 23 -2.77 -0.88 19.47
CA PRO A 23 -2.26 -1.08 20.82
C PRO A 23 -2.97 -2.21 21.57
N GLY A 24 -2.19 -3.13 22.16
CA GLY A 24 -2.71 -4.25 22.95
C GLY A 24 -3.30 -5.40 22.11
N THR A 25 -3.09 -5.41 20.79
CA THR A 25 -3.60 -6.45 19.90
C THR A 25 -2.51 -6.98 18.97
N ASP A 26 -2.76 -8.09 18.30
CA ASP A 26 -1.96 -8.56 17.17
C ASP A 26 -2.58 -8.14 15.81
N GLU A 27 -3.26 -6.99 15.79
CA GLU A 27 -3.81 -6.41 14.57
C GLU A 27 -2.85 -5.39 13.98
N TRP A 28 -2.48 -5.60 12.72
CA TRP A 28 -1.45 -4.81 12.05
C TRP A 28 -1.99 -4.16 10.78
N TYR A 29 -1.51 -2.95 10.53
CA TYR A 29 -1.77 -2.19 9.31
C TYR A 29 -0.46 -1.75 8.67
N ILE A 30 -0.46 -1.71 7.34
CA ILE A 30 0.58 -1.06 6.55
C ILE A 30 0.06 0.30 6.13
N VAL A 31 0.84 1.35 6.35
CA VAL A 31 0.56 2.71 5.89
C VAL A 31 1.58 3.04 4.82
N TYR A 32 1.14 3.44 3.64
CA TYR A 32 2.03 3.64 2.49
C TYR A 32 1.48 4.74 1.58
N HIS A 33 2.25 5.16 0.59
CA HIS A 33 1.74 6.03 -0.47
C HIS A 33 1.57 5.30 -1.78
N ARG A 34 0.67 5.80 -2.63
CA ARG A 34 0.57 5.47 -4.06
C ARG A 34 0.49 6.76 -4.89
N PHE A 35 0.64 6.67 -6.22
CA PHE A 35 0.26 7.80 -7.09
C PHE A 35 -1.21 8.12 -6.90
N LYS A 36 -1.58 9.41 -7.04
CA LYS A 36 -2.97 9.85 -7.04
C LYS A 36 -3.83 8.91 -7.88
N PHE A 37 -4.88 8.35 -7.28
CA PHE A 37 -5.77 7.44 -7.97
C PHE A 37 -6.88 8.21 -8.72
N PRO A 38 -7.35 7.74 -9.89
CA PRO A 38 -6.84 6.61 -10.68
C PRO A 38 -5.81 7.03 -11.75
N ASP A 39 -5.62 8.32 -11.96
CA ASP A 39 -5.00 8.89 -13.16
C ASP A 39 -3.58 9.43 -12.94
N GLY A 40 -3.04 9.37 -11.72
CA GLY A 40 -1.72 9.93 -11.40
C GLY A 40 -0.60 9.41 -12.30
N ILE A 41 -0.72 8.17 -12.81
CA ILE A 41 0.24 7.59 -13.75
C ILE A 41 0.37 8.38 -15.07
N THR A 42 -0.69 9.10 -15.51
CA THR A 42 -0.66 9.87 -16.76
C THR A 42 0.07 11.21 -16.61
N MET A 43 0.47 11.59 -15.39
CA MET A 43 1.18 12.84 -15.11
C MET A 43 2.69 12.76 -15.40
N GLY A 44 3.20 11.62 -15.86
CA GLY A 44 4.62 11.42 -16.11
C GLY A 44 5.45 11.57 -14.83
N ARG A 45 6.48 12.42 -14.87
CA ARG A 45 7.36 12.66 -13.71
C ARG A 45 6.61 13.29 -12.52
N GLU A 46 5.62 14.14 -12.80
CA GLU A 46 4.89 14.88 -11.76
C GLU A 46 4.06 13.97 -10.86
N ALA A 47 3.76 12.73 -11.30
CA ALA A 47 3.10 11.71 -10.49
C ALA A 47 3.84 11.46 -9.15
N GLY A 48 5.17 11.58 -9.14
CA GLY A 48 5.99 11.43 -7.93
C GLY A 48 5.71 12.47 -6.84
N TYR A 49 5.21 13.64 -7.21
CA TYR A 49 4.84 14.70 -6.27
C TYR A 49 3.34 14.67 -5.93
N HIS A 50 2.53 13.97 -6.74
CA HIS A 50 1.08 13.84 -6.56
C HIS A 50 0.75 12.43 -6.06
N ARG A 51 0.92 12.26 -4.74
CA ARG A 51 0.72 10.99 -4.05
C ARG A 51 -0.39 11.13 -3.01
N GLU A 52 -1.01 10.01 -2.70
CA GLU A 52 -2.00 9.89 -1.63
C GLU A 52 -1.55 8.84 -0.61
N VAL A 53 -1.96 9.04 0.65
CA VAL A 53 -1.68 8.11 1.75
C VAL A 53 -2.78 7.07 1.78
N CYS A 54 -2.38 5.81 1.90
CA CYS A 54 -3.27 4.65 1.96
C CYS A 54 -2.93 3.80 3.19
N MET A 55 -3.89 3.00 3.62
CA MET A 55 -3.72 2.04 4.70
C MET A 55 -4.49 0.76 4.39
N ASP A 56 -3.84 -0.39 4.61
CA ASP A 56 -4.44 -1.71 4.44
C ASP A 56 -4.05 -2.63 5.60
N ARG A 57 -4.84 -3.67 5.84
CA ARG A 57 -4.56 -4.65 6.91
C ARG A 57 -3.44 -5.60 6.51
N VAL A 58 -2.57 -5.92 7.45
CA VAL A 58 -1.51 -6.92 7.33
C VAL A 58 -1.97 -8.22 7.98
N VAL A 59 -1.73 -9.33 7.30
CA VAL A 59 -2.00 -10.68 7.81
C VAL A 59 -0.73 -11.50 7.68
N PHE A 60 -0.42 -12.28 8.71
CA PHE A 60 0.71 -13.20 8.70
C PHE A 60 0.24 -14.60 8.29
N ASN A 61 1.07 -15.30 7.51
CA ASN A 61 0.90 -16.73 7.23
C ASN A 61 1.27 -17.54 8.49
N GLU A 62 0.93 -18.84 8.51
CA GLU A 62 1.25 -19.74 9.62
C GLU A 62 2.76 -19.87 9.89
N ASP A 63 3.60 -19.66 8.87
CA ASP A 63 5.06 -19.66 8.97
C ASP A 63 5.66 -18.34 9.50
N GLY A 64 4.80 -17.37 9.87
CA GLY A 64 5.19 -16.06 10.37
C GLY A 64 5.59 -15.05 9.29
N THR A 65 5.55 -15.41 8.00
CA THR A 65 5.79 -14.45 6.92
C THR A 65 4.57 -13.55 6.69
N ILE A 66 4.78 -12.34 6.17
CA ILE A 66 3.67 -11.46 5.81
C ILE A 66 3.02 -11.97 4.52
N LYS A 67 1.71 -12.20 4.56
CA LYS A 67 0.90 -12.41 3.36
C LYS A 67 0.90 -11.12 2.55
N GLN A 68 1.18 -11.23 1.25
CA GLN A 68 1.23 -10.07 0.35
C GLN A 68 -0.04 -9.22 0.46
N VAL A 69 0.14 -7.93 0.75
CA VAL A 69 -0.93 -6.95 0.86
C VAL A 69 -1.34 -6.51 -0.54
N ILE A 70 -2.62 -6.69 -0.85
CA ILE A 70 -3.26 -6.19 -2.06
C ILE A 70 -3.99 -4.89 -1.70
N PRO A 71 -3.62 -3.74 -2.30
CA PRO A 71 -4.30 -2.47 -2.04
C PRO A 71 -5.82 -2.56 -2.22
N SER A 72 -6.54 -2.03 -1.24
CA SER A 72 -7.97 -1.73 -1.38
C SER A 72 -8.19 -0.47 -2.25
N LEU A 73 -9.44 -0.31 -2.73
CA LEU A 73 -9.85 0.85 -3.54
C LEU A 73 -10.08 2.07 -2.67
#